data_AF-A0A1V2GF96-F1
#
_entry.id   AF-A0A1V2GF96-F1
#
_cell.length_a   1.000
_cell.length_b   1.000
_cell.length_c   1.000
_cell.angle_alpha   90.00
_cell.angle_beta   90.00
_cell.angle_gamma   90.00
#
_symmetry.space_group_name_H-M   'P 1'
#
loop_
_entity.id
_entity.type
_entity.pdbx_description
1 polymer ?
#
loop_
_entity_poly.entity_id
_entity_poly.type
_entity_poly.pdbx_seq_one_letter_code
_entity_poly.pdbx_strand_id
1 'polypeptide(L)'
;MSVSAFNRRWAAVILEALTRHGVRHICIAPGSRSTPLTLAAAENSAFIHHTHFDERGLGHLALGLAKVSKQPVAVIVTSGTAVANLYPALIEAGLTGEKLILLTADRPPELIDCGANQAIRQPGMFASHPTHSISLPRPTQDIPARWLVSTIDHALGTLHAGGVHINCPFAEPLYGEMDDTGLSWQQRLGDWWQDDKPWLREAPRLESEKQRDWFFWRQKRGVVVAGRMSAEEGKKVALWAQTLGWPLIGDVLSQTGQPLPCADLW
;
A
#
# COMPACT_ATOMS: atom_id res chain seq x y z
N MET A 1 26.91 -18.76 -5.03
CA MET A 1 26.04 -17.70 -4.49
C MET A 1 24.67 -18.30 -4.23
N SER A 2 24.21 -18.28 -2.99
CA SER A 2 22.91 -18.82 -2.62
C SER A 2 21.80 -17.89 -3.14
N VAL A 3 21.03 -18.38 -4.13
CA VAL A 3 19.89 -17.64 -4.71
C VAL A 3 18.80 -17.42 -3.67
N SER A 4 18.53 -18.42 -2.82
CA SER A 4 17.53 -18.31 -1.76
C SER A 4 17.93 -17.28 -0.70
N ALA A 5 19.22 -17.24 -0.30
CA ALA A 5 19.72 -16.22 0.62
C ALA A 5 19.60 -14.81 0.01
N PHE A 6 19.96 -14.65 -1.27
CA PHE A 6 19.85 -13.34 -1.93
C PHE A 6 18.39 -12.90 -2.11
N ASN A 7 17.49 -13.82 -2.48
CA ASN A 7 16.05 -13.55 -2.54
C ASN A 7 15.53 -13.03 -1.19
N ARG A 8 15.94 -13.64 -0.07
CA ARG A 8 15.52 -13.21 1.27
C ARG A 8 16.07 -11.83 1.63
N ARG A 9 17.34 -11.52 1.31
CA ARG A 9 17.90 -10.17 1.53
C ARG A 9 17.21 -9.11 0.69
N TRP A 10 16.89 -9.43 -0.57
CA TRP A 10 16.11 -8.55 -1.44
C TRP A 10 14.73 -8.27 -0.85
N ALA A 11 14.02 -9.31 -0.41
CA ALA A 11 12.73 -9.19 0.26
C ALA A 11 12.82 -8.38 1.57
N ALA A 12 13.88 -8.57 2.37
CA ALA A 12 14.09 -7.80 3.59
C ALA A 12 14.25 -6.29 3.30
N VAL A 13 14.94 -5.92 2.22
CA VAL A 13 15.04 -4.52 1.78
C VAL A 13 13.68 -3.95 1.37
N ILE A 14 12.86 -4.73 0.63
CA ILE A 14 11.49 -4.31 0.26
C ILE A 14 10.67 -4.02 1.51
N LEU A 15 10.64 -4.96 2.44
CA LEU A 15 9.83 -4.87 3.66
C LEU A 15 10.31 -3.77 4.59
N GLU A 16 11.62 -3.60 4.73
CA GLU A 16 12.19 -2.52 5.52
C GLU A 16 11.94 -1.14 4.89
N ALA A 17 11.79 -1.03 3.57
CA ALA A 17 11.27 0.21 2.99
C ALA A 17 9.81 0.47 3.42
N LEU A 18 8.96 -0.58 3.45
CA LEU A 18 7.56 -0.43 3.89
C LEU A 18 7.41 0.06 5.34
N THR A 19 8.26 -0.42 6.26
CA THR A 19 8.21 0.01 7.68
C THR A 19 8.40 1.52 7.83
N ARG A 20 9.27 2.11 6.99
CA ARG A 20 9.55 3.56 6.97
C ARG A 20 8.43 4.41 6.36
N HIS A 21 7.51 3.78 5.63
CA HIS A 21 6.25 4.39 5.19
C HIS A 21 5.09 4.09 6.16
N GLY A 22 5.39 3.64 7.38
CA GLY A 22 4.42 3.46 8.45
C GLY A 22 3.64 2.15 8.38
N VAL A 23 4.04 1.20 7.53
CA VAL A 23 3.41 -0.13 7.50
C VAL A 23 3.79 -0.89 8.76
N ARG A 24 2.77 -1.28 9.54
CA ARG A 24 2.92 -2.12 10.75
C ARG A 24 2.17 -3.43 10.63
N HIS A 25 1.09 -3.50 9.87
CA HIS A 25 0.33 -4.72 9.67
C HIS A 25 0.70 -5.38 8.33
N ILE A 26 0.93 -6.69 8.36
CA ILE A 26 1.16 -7.48 7.17
C ILE A 26 0.26 -8.71 7.15
N CYS A 27 -0.52 -8.83 6.08
CA CYS A 27 -1.48 -9.90 5.85
C CYS A 27 -0.87 -10.91 4.87
N ILE A 28 -0.78 -12.19 5.23
CA ILE A 28 -0.03 -13.20 4.47
C ILE A 28 -0.92 -14.39 4.14
N ALA A 29 -1.04 -14.70 2.85
CA ALA A 29 -1.57 -15.98 2.39
C ALA A 29 -0.43 -17.00 2.21
N PRO A 30 -0.68 -18.29 2.49
CA PRO A 30 0.32 -19.32 2.31
C PRO A 30 0.66 -19.54 0.83
N GLY A 31 1.94 -19.75 0.52
CA GLY A 31 2.36 -20.17 -0.81
C GLY A 31 3.88 -20.24 -0.99
N SER A 32 4.33 -21.13 -1.88
CA SER A 32 5.76 -21.42 -2.04
C SER A 32 6.53 -20.24 -2.66
N ARG A 33 6.01 -19.61 -3.73
CA ARG A 33 6.75 -18.55 -4.45
C ARG A 33 7.00 -17.31 -3.58
N SER A 34 6.10 -17.02 -2.63
CA SER A 34 6.21 -15.90 -1.68
C SER A 34 7.13 -16.17 -0.49
N THR A 35 7.75 -17.35 -0.39
CA THR A 35 8.66 -17.72 0.71
C THR A 35 9.67 -16.63 1.08
N PRO A 36 10.39 -15.98 0.13
CA PRO A 36 11.35 -14.93 0.50
C PRO A 36 10.71 -13.74 1.23
N LEU A 37 9.52 -13.32 0.82
CA LEU A 37 8.75 -12.25 1.47
C LEU A 37 8.21 -12.70 2.83
N THR A 38 7.63 -13.90 2.89
CA THR A 38 7.04 -14.44 4.12
C THR A 38 8.09 -14.62 5.23
N LEU A 39 9.26 -15.17 4.91
CA LEU A 39 10.33 -15.38 5.88
C LEU A 39 10.95 -14.05 6.33
N ALA A 40 11.24 -13.14 5.39
CA ALA A 40 11.75 -11.81 5.74
C ALA A 40 10.75 -10.99 6.57
N ALA A 41 9.44 -11.15 6.33
CA ALA A 41 8.41 -10.51 7.14
C ALA A 41 8.37 -11.10 8.55
N ALA A 42 8.44 -12.43 8.68
CA ALA A 42 8.43 -13.12 9.97
C ALA A 42 9.65 -12.77 10.84
N GLU A 43 10.81 -12.53 10.23
CA GLU A 43 12.04 -12.14 10.92
C GLU A 43 12.05 -10.65 11.35
N ASN A 44 11.15 -9.82 10.82
CA ASN A 44 11.09 -8.39 11.14
C ASN A 44 10.06 -8.11 12.26
N SER A 45 10.56 -7.77 13.45
CA SER A 45 9.76 -7.51 14.66
C SER A 45 8.93 -6.22 14.59
N ALA A 46 9.13 -5.37 13.58
CA ALA A 46 8.33 -4.18 13.38
C ALA A 46 6.91 -4.48 12.86
N PHE A 47 6.66 -5.70 12.37
CA PHE A 47 5.37 -6.11 11.82
C PHE A 47 4.52 -6.90 12.81
N ILE A 48 3.22 -6.69 12.69
CA ILE A 48 2.16 -7.51 13.25
C ILE A 48 1.60 -8.36 12.12
N HIS A 49 1.81 -9.68 12.22
CA HIS A 49 1.43 -10.63 11.17
C HIS A 49 0.01 -11.12 11.33
N HIS A 50 -0.72 -11.14 10.21
CA HIS A 50 -2.05 -11.74 10.09
C HIS A 50 -2.00 -12.79 8.99
N THR A 51 -2.53 -13.98 9.24
CA THR A 51 -2.55 -15.05 8.23
C THR A 51 -3.97 -15.44 7.90
N HIS A 52 -4.23 -15.71 6.63
CA HIS A 52 -5.52 -16.19 6.14
C HIS A 52 -5.29 -17.02 4.87
N PHE A 53 -6.06 -18.10 4.68
CA PHE A 53 -5.87 -19.02 3.57
C PHE A 53 -6.58 -18.59 2.28
N ASP A 54 -7.68 -17.84 2.37
CA ASP A 54 -8.38 -17.25 1.22
C ASP A 54 -7.86 -15.82 1.00
N GLU A 55 -7.22 -15.57 -0.14
CA GLU A 55 -6.63 -14.28 -0.50
C GLU A 55 -7.68 -13.16 -0.66
N ARG A 56 -8.91 -13.49 -1.10
CA ARG A 56 -9.98 -12.49 -1.22
C ARG A 56 -10.43 -12.00 0.15
N GLY A 57 -10.58 -12.95 1.09
CA GLY A 57 -10.84 -12.64 2.49
C GLY A 57 -9.69 -11.86 3.13
N LEU A 58 -8.44 -12.28 2.86
CA LEU A 58 -7.23 -11.61 3.33
C LEU A 58 -7.16 -10.15 2.86
N GLY A 59 -7.50 -9.88 1.60
CA GLY A 59 -7.55 -8.53 1.05
C GLY A 59 -8.51 -7.61 1.81
N HIS A 60 -9.71 -8.10 2.16
CA HIS A 60 -10.69 -7.32 2.93
C HIS A 60 -10.32 -7.20 4.40
N LEU A 61 -9.64 -8.19 4.98
CA LEU A 61 -9.05 -8.07 6.31
C LEU A 61 -8.03 -6.92 6.34
N ALA A 62 -7.13 -6.88 5.35
CA ALA A 62 -6.15 -5.81 5.21
C ALA A 62 -6.81 -4.44 5.03
N LEU A 63 -7.87 -4.36 4.22
CA LEU A 63 -8.66 -3.15 4.04
C LEU A 63 -9.29 -2.66 5.35
N GLY A 64 -9.90 -3.57 6.13
CA GLY A 64 -10.48 -3.25 7.43
C GLY A 64 -9.43 -2.74 8.43
N LEU A 65 -8.26 -3.39 8.47
CA LEU A 65 -7.13 -2.96 9.28
C LEU A 65 -6.65 -1.56 8.88
N ALA A 66 -6.52 -1.29 7.58
CA ALA A 66 -6.14 0.03 7.07
C ALA A 66 -7.18 1.11 7.43
N LYS A 67 -8.47 0.78 7.35
CA LYS A 67 -9.58 1.68 7.69
C LYS A 67 -9.58 2.07 9.16
N VAL A 68 -9.39 1.12 10.06
CA VAL A 68 -9.42 1.37 11.52
C VAL A 68 -8.13 2.05 12.00
N SER A 69 -6.97 1.58 11.54
CA SER A 69 -5.68 2.12 11.95
C SER A 69 -5.34 3.45 11.30
N LYS A 70 -5.95 3.76 10.14
CA LYS A 70 -5.56 4.87 9.24
C LYS A 70 -4.10 4.79 8.78
N GLN A 71 -3.51 3.59 8.81
CA GLN A 71 -2.15 3.30 8.37
C GLN A 71 -2.17 2.42 7.12
N PRO A 72 -1.12 2.47 6.27
CA PRO A 72 -1.00 1.54 5.16
C PRO A 72 -0.81 0.10 5.65
N VAL A 73 -1.43 -0.84 4.95
CA VAL A 73 -1.35 -2.28 5.27
C VAL A 73 -0.83 -3.05 4.06
N ALA A 74 0.14 -3.93 4.29
CA ALA A 74 0.71 -4.77 3.25
C ALA A 74 0.02 -6.13 3.18
N VAL A 75 -0.10 -6.68 1.97
CA VAL A 75 -0.64 -8.01 1.70
C VAL A 75 0.38 -8.80 0.89
N ILE A 76 0.80 -9.97 1.38
CA ILE A 76 1.68 -10.90 0.66
C ILE A 76 0.84 -12.08 0.15
N VAL A 77 0.93 -12.34 -1.15
CA VAL A 77 0.38 -13.56 -1.76
C VAL A 77 1.40 -14.20 -2.71
N THR A 78 1.22 -15.49 -2.98
CA THR A 78 1.99 -16.21 -3.99
C THR A 78 1.54 -15.85 -5.41
N SER A 79 2.17 -16.45 -6.42
CA SER A 79 1.83 -16.23 -7.83
C SER A 79 0.49 -16.85 -8.24
N GLY A 80 0.01 -16.49 -9.43
CA GLY A 80 -1.18 -17.09 -10.04
C GLY A 80 -2.49 -16.46 -9.56
N THR A 81 -3.54 -17.27 -9.43
CA THR A 81 -4.90 -16.79 -9.09
C THR A 81 -4.98 -16.16 -7.70
N ALA A 82 -4.04 -16.47 -6.81
CA ALA A 82 -3.88 -15.80 -5.52
C ALA A 82 -3.84 -14.27 -5.68
N VAL A 83 -3.16 -13.79 -6.73
CA VAL A 83 -3.09 -12.36 -7.04
C VAL A 83 -4.43 -11.82 -7.52
N ALA A 84 -5.13 -12.55 -8.40
CA ALA A 84 -6.43 -12.13 -8.93
C ALA A 84 -7.49 -11.99 -7.81
N ASN A 85 -7.41 -12.81 -6.76
CA ASN A 85 -8.31 -12.73 -5.62
C ASN A 85 -8.16 -11.44 -4.79
N LEU A 86 -7.05 -10.70 -4.93
CA LEU A 86 -6.88 -9.40 -4.28
C LEU A 86 -7.62 -8.26 -4.99
N TYR A 87 -8.09 -8.48 -6.22
CA TYR A 87 -8.66 -7.43 -7.07
C TYR A 87 -9.86 -6.72 -6.42
N PRO A 88 -10.84 -7.42 -5.80
CA PRO A 88 -11.98 -6.75 -5.17
C PRO A 88 -11.56 -5.78 -4.04
N ALA A 89 -10.62 -6.20 -3.18
CA ALA A 89 -10.14 -5.36 -2.08
C ALA A 89 -9.33 -4.16 -2.57
N LEU A 90 -8.58 -4.32 -3.66
CA LEU A 90 -7.86 -3.22 -4.30
C LEU A 90 -8.81 -2.18 -4.91
N ILE A 91 -9.87 -2.63 -5.60
CA ILE A 91 -10.88 -1.74 -6.17
C ILE A 91 -11.53 -0.94 -5.04
N GLU A 92 -11.96 -1.62 -3.98
CA GLU A 92 -12.57 -0.96 -2.83
C GLU A 92 -11.60 0.05 -2.21
N ALA A 93 -10.35 -0.31 -1.96
CA ALA A 93 -9.33 0.61 -1.46
C ALA A 93 -9.20 1.89 -2.32
N GLY A 94 -9.29 1.76 -3.65
CA GLY A 94 -9.30 2.90 -4.56
C GLY A 94 -10.54 3.79 -4.42
N LEU A 95 -11.71 3.21 -4.16
CA LEU A 95 -12.96 3.94 -3.96
C LEU A 95 -13.03 4.61 -2.59
N THR A 96 -12.51 3.94 -1.56
CA THR A 96 -12.68 4.35 -0.17
C THR A 96 -11.47 5.10 0.40
N GLY A 97 -10.32 5.00 -0.28
CA GLY A 97 -9.11 5.78 -0.02
C GLY A 97 -8.11 5.13 0.94
N GLU A 98 -8.43 3.96 1.51
CA GLU A 98 -7.53 3.17 2.34
C GLU A 98 -6.28 2.73 1.56
N LYS A 99 -5.14 2.70 2.26
CA LYS A 99 -3.84 2.42 1.63
C LYS A 99 -3.49 0.94 1.74
N LEU A 100 -3.55 0.23 0.60
CA LEU A 100 -3.14 -1.17 0.51
C LEU A 100 -1.86 -1.34 -0.32
N ILE A 101 -0.94 -2.18 0.13
CA ILE A 101 0.29 -2.49 -0.60
C ILE A 101 0.31 -3.98 -0.90
N LEU A 102 0.08 -4.35 -2.16
CA LEU A 102 0.02 -5.74 -2.59
C LEU A 102 1.41 -6.19 -3.05
N LEU A 103 2.05 -7.06 -2.27
CA LEU A 103 3.30 -7.72 -2.59
C LEU A 103 3.00 -9.09 -3.19
N THR A 104 3.09 -9.22 -4.51
CA THR A 104 2.69 -10.44 -5.22
C THR A 104 3.94 -11.15 -5.70
N ALA A 105 4.23 -12.32 -5.14
CA ALA A 105 5.35 -13.11 -5.64
C ALA A 105 5.06 -13.60 -7.06
N ASP A 106 6.08 -13.69 -7.89
CA ASP A 106 5.94 -14.10 -9.29
C ASP A 106 7.09 -15.04 -9.69
N ARG A 107 6.93 -15.70 -10.84
CA ARG A 107 8.05 -16.37 -11.49
C ARG A 107 8.93 -15.35 -12.22
N PRO A 108 10.23 -15.63 -12.39
CA PRO A 108 11.10 -14.85 -13.27
C PRO A 108 10.55 -14.78 -14.70
N PRO A 109 10.84 -13.70 -15.46
CA PRO A 109 10.33 -13.50 -16.82
C PRO A 109 10.57 -14.69 -17.77
N GLU A 110 11.72 -15.36 -17.63
CA GLU A 110 12.08 -16.55 -18.42
C GLU A 110 11.15 -17.76 -18.20
N LEU A 111 10.30 -17.73 -17.17
CA LEU A 111 9.32 -18.77 -16.85
C LEU A 111 7.86 -18.34 -17.09
N ILE A 112 7.64 -17.21 -17.77
CA ILE A 112 6.30 -16.75 -18.17
C ILE A 112 5.98 -17.26 -19.57
N ASP A 113 4.70 -17.61 -19.82
CA ASP A 113 4.18 -18.08 -21.11
C ASP A 113 4.87 -19.35 -21.69
N CYS A 114 5.53 -20.15 -20.85
CA CYS A 114 6.23 -21.38 -21.26
C CYS A 114 5.65 -22.67 -20.64
N GLY A 115 4.43 -22.60 -20.11
CA GLY A 115 3.77 -23.75 -19.45
C GLY A 115 4.25 -24.02 -18.02
N ALA A 116 5.02 -23.09 -17.42
CA ALA A 116 5.41 -23.20 -16.01
C ALA A 116 4.17 -23.18 -15.10
N ASN A 117 4.12 -24.10 -14.14
CA ASN A 117 2.96 -24.25 -13.25
C ASN A 117 2.69 -22.97 -12.44
N GLN A 118 1.41 -22.57 -12.30
CA GLN A 118 0.98 -21.39 -11.54
C GLN A 118 1.72 -20.09 -11.93
N ALA A 119 2.10 -19.96 -13.20
CA ALA A 119 2.62 -18.75 -13.81
C ALA A 119 1.53 -18.10 -14.66
N ILE A 120 1.19 -16.85 -14.36
CA ILE A 120 0.26 -16.04 -15.16
C ILE A 120 0.93 -14.69 -15.47
N ARG A 121 0.33 -13.92 -16.38
CA ARG A 121 0.75 -12.55 -16.63
C ARG A 121 0.27 -11.64 -15.50
N GLN A 122 1.10 -11.44 -14.48
CA GLN A 122 0.78 -10.59 -13.32
C GLN A 122 0.98 -9.09 -13.58
N PRO A 123 2.05 -8.64 -14.29
CA PRO A 123 2.20 -7.23 -14.62
C PRO A 123 0.97 -6.67 -15.35
N GLY A 124 0.36 -5.63 -14.77
CA GLY A 124 -0.82 -4.96 -15.33
C GLY A 124 -2.15 -5.70 -15.12
N MET A 125 -2.20 -6.80 -14.35
CA MET A 125 -3.42 -7.60 -14.21
C MET A 125 -4.58 -6.87 -13.49
N PHE A 126 -4.27 -5.86 -12.69
CA PHE A 126 -5.25 -5.01 -12.02
C PHE A 126 -5.65 -3.76 -12.84
N ALA A 127 -5.24 -3.70 -14.11
CA ALA A 127 -5.50 -2.58 -15.02
C ALA A 127 -5.15 -1.23 -14.36
N SER A 128 -6.10 -0.29 -14.35
CA SER A 128 -5.92 1.08 -13.82
C SER A 128 -6.29 1.24 -12.35
N HIS A 129 -6.61 0.15 -11.63
CA HIS A 129 -7.09 0.25 -10.25
C HIS A 129 -6.00 0.56 -9.20
N PRO A 130 -4.75 0.05 -9.30
CA PRO A 130 -3.68 0.52 -8.44
C PRO A 130 -3.30 1.97 -8.80
N THR A 131 -3.06 2.80 -7.78
CA THR A 131 -2.48 4.14 -7.95
C THR A 131 -1.06 4.04 -8.53
N HIS A 132 -0.29 3.05 -8.06
CA HIS A 132 1.02 2.72 -8.63
C HIS A 132 1.14 1.21 -8.85
N SER A 133 1.81 0.85 -9.94
CA SER A 133 2.20 -0.53 -10.24
C SER A 133 3.71 -0.59 -10.48
N ILE A 134 4.39 -1.42 -9.70
CA ILE A 134 5.83 -1.68 -9.83
C ILE A 134 6.01 -3.14 -10.25
N SER A 135 6.66 -3.36 -11.39
CA SER A 135 7.16 -4.68 -11.76
C SER A 135 8.65 -4.74 -11.45
N LEU A 136 9.01 -5.37 -10.33
CA LEU A 136 10.41 -5.50 -9.94
C LEU A 136 11.13 -6.48 -10.88
N PRO A 137 12.43 -6.27 -11.13
CA PRO A 137 13.27 -7.26 -11.79
C PRO A 137 13.50 -8.45 -10.85
N ARG A 138 13.94 -9.57 -11.42
CA ARG A 138 14.42 -10.69 -10.60
C ARG A 138 15.60 -10.21 -9.73
N PRO A 139 15.72 -10.65 -8.47
CA PRO A 139 16.85 -10.28 -7.63
C PRO A 139 18.19 -10.59 -8.32
N THR A 140 19.00 -9.55 -8.50
CA THR A 140 20.40 -9.66 -8.94
C THR A 140 21.26 -8.62 -8.20
N GLN A 141 22.54 -8.93 -7.99
CA GLN A 141 23.50 -8.01 -7.38
C GLN A 141 23.90 -6.85 -8.31
N ASP A 142 23.64 -6.98 -9.62
CA ASP A 142 23.90 -5.94 -10.61
C ASP A 142 23.01 -4.71 -10.39
N ILE A 143 21.86 -4.90 -9.74
CA ILE A 143 20.91 -3.83 -9.43
C ILE A 143 21.19 -3.35 -8.00
N PRO A 144 21.58 -2.08 -7.80
CA PRO A 144 21.94 -1.59 -6.47
C PRO A 144 20.75 -1.59 -5.49
N ALA A 145 21.01 -1.89 -4.21
CA ALA A 145 19.99 -1.79 -3.16
C ALA A 145 19.33 -0.40 -3.08
N ARG A 146 20.09 0.68 -3.30
CA ARG A 146 19.58 2.06 -3.35
C ARG A 146 18.56 2.28 -4.46
N TRP A 147 18.64 1.54 -5.57
CA TRP A 147 17.65 1.62 -6.64
C TRP A 147 16.33 1.01 -6.16
N LEU A 148 16.39 -0.18 -5.57
CA LEU A 148 15.21 -0.89 -5.06
C LEU A 148 14.45 -0.06 -4.03
N VAL A 149 15.14 0.49 -3.04
CA VAL A 149 14.50 1.34 -2.01
C VAL A 149 13.95 2.64 -2.61
N SER A 150 14.69 3.29 -3.52
CA SER A 150 14.21 4.51 -4.19
C SER A 150 12.94 4.27 -5.02
N THR A 151 12.86 3.13 -5.71
CA THR A 151 11.68 2.75 -6.51
C THR A 151 10.44 2.57 -5.63
N ILE A 152 10.60 1.91 -4.48
CA ILE A 152 9.51 1.71 -3.52
C ILE A 152 9.13 3.04 -2.87
N ASP A 153 10.12 3.82 -2.44
CA ASP A 153 9.92 5.11 -1.78
C ASP A 153 9.19 6.11 -2.66
N HIS A 154 9.48 6.15 -3.96
CA HIS A 154 8.78 7.03 -4.87
C HIS A 154 7.28 6.67 -4.97
N ALA A 155 6.95 5.38 -5.13
CA ALA A 155 5.55 4.94 -5.22
C ALA A 155 4.78 5.13 -3.91
N LEU A 156 5.42 4.94 -2.75
CA LEU A 156 4.76 5.10 -1.45
C LEU A 156 4.73 6.55 -0.98
N GLY A 157 5.76 7.34 -1.29
CA GLY A 157 5.82 8.77 -0.96
C GLY A 157 4.78 9.60 -1.71
N THR A 158 4.36 9.15 -2.90
CA THR A 158 3.30 9.77 -3.71
C THR A 158 1.92 9.13 -3.50
N LEU A 159 1.82 8.06 -2.69
CA LEU A 159 0.56 7.39 -2.41
C LEU A 159 -0.32 8.21 -1.44
N HIS A 160 -1.27 8.95 -2.00
CA HIS A 160 -2.27 9.68 -1.23
C HIS A 160 -3.42 8.79 -0.76
N ALA A 161 -3.90 7.91 -1.62
CA ALA A 161 -5.06 7.04 -1.39
C ALA A 161 -4.99 5.82 -2.33
N GLY A 162 -5.72 4.76 -1.99
CA GLY A 162 -5.84 3.56 -2.83
C GLY A 162 -4.67 2.58 -2.68
N GLY A 163 -4.46 1.75 -3.70
CA GLY A 163 -3.50 0.65 -3.61
C GLY A 163 -2.23 0.82 -4.43
N VAL A 164 -1.16 0.16 -4.00
CA VAL A 164 0.07 -0.05 -4.78
C VAL A 164 0.24 -1.54 -5.03
N HIS A 165 0.49 -1.92 -6.28
CA HIS A 165 0.85 -3.29 -6.65
C HIS A 165 2.36 -3.37 -6.88
N ILE A 166 3.03 -4.27 -6.17
CA ILE A 166 4.46 -4.58 -6.36
C ILE A 166 4.59 -6.05 -6.73
N ASN A 167 4.91 -6.30 -7.99
CA ASN A 167 5.18 -7.64 -8.50
C ASN A 167 6.64 -8.03 -8.23
N CYS A 168 6.86 -9.17 -7.56
CA CYS A 168 8.14 -9.61 -7.03
C CYS A 168 8.57 -10.96 -7.63
N PRO A 169 9.29 -10.99 -8.76
CA PRO A 169 9.72 -12.24 -9.39
C PRO A 169 10.89 -12.89 -8.63
N PHE A 170 10.68 -14.08 -8.06
CA PHE A 170 11.72 -14.82 -7.33
C PHE A 170 12.13 -16.10 -8.06
N ALA A 171 13.42 -16.24 -8.34
CA ALA A 171 14.00 -17.46 -8.92
C ALA A 171 14.20 -18.56 -7.87
N GLU A 172 14.15 -19.82 -8.28
CA GLU A 172 14.50 -20.95 -7.41
C GLU A 172 16.03 -21.04 -7.22
N PRO A 173 16.51 -21.63 -6.10
CA PRO A 173 15.74 -22.09 -4.93
C PRO A 173 15.12 -20.94 -4.10
N LEU A 174 13.97 -21.22 -3.48
CA LEU A 174 13.22 -20.25 -2.65
C LEU A 174 13.48 -20.40 -1.15
N TYR A 175 13.96 -21.57 -0.73
CA TYR A 175 14.27 -21.93 0.65
C TYR A 175 15.72 -22.40 0.75
N GLY A 176 16.28 -22.32 1.95
CA GLY A 176 17.67 -22.63 2.25
C GLY A 176 18.18 -21.82 3.44
N GLU A 177 19.33 -22.23 3.97
CA GLU A 177 20.02 -21.52 5.03
C GLU A 177 20.56 -20.17 4.53
N MET A 178 20.59 -19.21 5.45
CA MET A 178 21.20 -17.91 5.18
C MET A 178 22.73 -18.03 5.21
N ASP A 179 23.38 -17.42 4.22
CA ASP A 179 24.83 -17.26 4.14
C ASP A 179 25.18 -15.78 3.88
N ASP A 180 26.48 -15.50 3.67
CA ASP A 180 26.95 -14.14 3.39
C ASP A 180 26.61 -13.63 1.97
N THR A 181 25.93 -14.44 1.14
CA THR A 181 25.55 -14.04 -0.21
C THR A 181 24.69 -12.77 -0.16
N GLY A 182 25.17 -11.70 -0.79
CA GLY A 182 24.48 -10.41 -0.85
C GLY A 182 24.49 -9.59 0.43
N LEU A 183 25.23 -10.00 1.47
CA LEU A 183 25.37 -9.21 2.69
C LEU A 183 25.98 -7.84 2.39
N SER A 184 27.06 -7.80 1.61
CA SER A 184 27.70 -6.55 1.19
C SER A 184 26.79 -5.68 0.32
N TRP A 185 25.92 -6.29 -0.50
CA TRP A 185 24.92 -5.57 -1.28
C TRP A 185 23.89 -4.88 -0.38
N GLN A 186 23.42 -5.57 0.66
CA GLN A 186 22.47 -5.05 1.64
C GLN A 186 23.08 -3.94 2.52
N GLN A 187 24.33 -4.12 2.94
CA GLN A 187 25.08 -3.17 3.76
C GLN A 187 25.43 -1.86 3.05
N ARG A 188 25.38 -1.81 1.70
CA ARG A 188 25.61 -0.56 0.95
C ARG A 188 24.57 0.53 1.23
N LEU A 189 23.43 0.20 1.84
CA LEU A 189 22.46 1.18 2.33
C LEU A 189 22.94 1.90 3.61
N GLY A 190 24.00 1.41 4.26
CA GLY A 190 24.68 2.11 5.36
C GLY A 190 23.73 2.50 6.51
N ASP A 191 23.81 3.78 6.90
CA ASP A 191 23.08 4.35 8.03
C ASP A 191 21.55 4.31 7.86
N TRP A 192 21.03 4.06 6.66
CA TRP A 192 19.60 3.88 6.42
C TRP A 192 19.00 2.80 7.34
N TRP A 193 19.73 1.71 7.61
CA TRP A 193 19.29 0.66 8.53
C TRP A 193 19.12 1.12 9.98
N GLN A 194 19.65 2.28 10.34
CA GLN A 194 19.58 2.87 11.69
C GLN A 194 18.62 4.07 11.75
N ASP A 195 18.03 4.49 10.62
CA ASP A 195 17.08 5.60 10.52
C ASP A 195 15.64 5.06 10.32
N ASP A 196 14.65 5.76 10.87
CA ASP A 196 13.23 5.45 10.75
C ASP A 196 12.58 6.09 9.50
N LYS A 197 13.34 6.87 8.74
CA LYS A 197 12.83 7.65 7.60
C LYS A 197 13.17 7.06 6.22
N PRO A 198 12.29 7.21 5.22
CA PRO A 198 12.52 6.72 3.86
C PRO A 198 13.85 7.20 3.26
N TRP A 199 14.43 6.38 2.37
CA TRP A 199 15.67 6.67 1.64
C TRP A 199 15.49 7.89 0.73
N LEU A 200 14.40 7.90 -0.04
CA LEU A 200 13.96 9.05 -0.84
C LEU A 200 12.71 9.65 -0.19
N ARG A 201 12.71 10.97 0.02
CA ARG A 201 11.56 11.70 0.56
C ARG A 201 11.03 12.67 -0.48
N GLU A 202 9.79 12.44 -0.87
CA GLU A 202 9.03 13.38 -1.67
C GLU A 202 8.06 14.12 -0.73
N ALA A 203 8.08 15.45 -0.77
CA ALA A 203 7.17 16.25 0.04
C ALA A 203 5.81 16.30 -0.69
N PRO A 204 4.74 15.71 -0.13
CA PRO A 204 3.43 15.80 -0.77
C PRO A 204 2.98 17.27 -0.77
N ARG A 205 2.78 17.85 -1.96
CA ARG A 205 2.13 19.16 -2.11
C ARG A 205 0.62 18.96 -2.04
N LEU A 206 0.09 18.98 -0.83
CA LEU A 206 -1.36 19.05 -0.59
C LEU A 206 -1.75 20.51 -0.39
N GLU A 207 -1.72 21.30 -1.48
CA GLU A 207 -2.30 22.64 -1.47
C GLU A 207 -3.62 22.60 -2.23
N SER A 208 -4.71 22.99 -1.57
CA SER A 208 -5.95 23.31 -2.26
C SER A 208 -5.71 24.59 -3.06
N GLU A 209 -6.08 24.58 -4.34
CA GLU A 209 -6.12 25.81 -5.11
C GLU A 209 -7.04 26.82 -4.42
N LYS A 210 -6.54 28.04 -4.19
CA LYS A 210 -7.33 29.11 -3.61
C LYS A 210 -8.29 29.62 -4.66
N GLN A 211 -9.59 29.57 -4.38
CA GLN A 211 -10.58 30.14 -5.28
C GLN A 211 -10.44 31.67 -5.31
N ARG A 212 -10.01 32.22 -6.45
CA ARG A 212 -9.66 33.66 -6.60
C ARG A 212 -10.81 34.57 -6.20
N ASP A 213 -12.03 34.22 -6.57
CA ASP A 213 -13.23 35.01 -6.33
C ASP A 213 -13.95 34.63 -5.02
N TRP A 214 -13.27 33.93 -4.09
CA TRP A 214 -13.89 33.44 -2.86
C TRP A 214 -14.57 34.55 -2.05
N PHE A 215 -13.98 35.74 -1.99
CA PHE A 215 -14.55 36.90 -1.29
C PHE A 215 -15.91 37.34 -1.85
N PHE A 216 -16.15 37.12 -3.14
CA PHE A 216 -17.44 37.37 -3.80
C PHE A 216 -18.41 36.23 -3.53
N TRP A 217 -17.99 34.97 -3.73
CA TRP A 217 -18.86 33.80 -3.60
C TRP A 217 -19.39 33.59 -2.18
N ARG A 218 -18.57 33.85 -1.16
CA ARG A 218 -18.98 33.72 0.25
C ARG A 218 -20.14 34.65 0.66
N GLN A 219 -20.41 35.70 -0.12
CA GLN A 219 -21.51 36.65 0.12
C GLN A 219 -22.82 36.22 -0.57
N LYS A 220 -22.80 35.15 -1.37
CA LYS A 220 -23.97 34.61 -2.06
C LYS A 220 -24.66 33.54 -1.21
N ARG A 221 -25.85 33.14 -1.63
CA ARG A 221 -26.52 31.96 -1.07
C ARG A 221 -25.78 30.72 -1.56
N GLY A 222 -25.27 29.91 -0.64
CA GLY A 222 -24.60 28.65 -0.96
C GLY A 222 -25.18 27.50 -0.14
N VAL A 223 -24.69 26.30 -0.45
CA VAL A 223 -24.97 25.06 0.28
C VAL A 223 -23.65 24.31 0.41
N VAL A 224 -23.43 23.67 1.56
CA VAL A 224 -22.28 22.80 1.78
C VAL A 224 -22.75 21.36 1.67
N VAL A 225 -22.14 20.58 0.78
CA VAL A 225 -22.39 19.13 0.66
C VAL A 225 -21.15 18.41 1.18
N ALA A 226 -21.31 17.62 2.23
CA ALA A 226 -20.23 16.97 2.93
C ALA A 226 -20.30 15.46 2.76
N GLY A 227 -19.35 14.89 2.01
CA GLY A 227 -19.14 13.44 1.92
C GLY A 227 -18.27 12.90 3.05
N ARG A 228 -17.73 11.69 2.88
CA ARG A 228 -16.85 11.03 3.86
C ARG A 228 -15.67 11.92 4.29
N MET A 229 -15.46 12.07 5.60
CA MET A 229 -14.28 12.72 6.18
C MET A 229 -14.03 12.24 7.61
N SER A 230 -12.94 12.68 8.22
CA SER A 230 -12.69 12.41 9.64
C SER A 230 -13.61 13.25 10.54
N ALA A 231 -13.81 12.80 11.78
CA ALA A 231 -14.61 13.53 12.78
C ALA A 231 -14.05 14.92 13.12
N GLU A 232 -12.73 15.12 12.98
CA GLU A 232 -12.12 16.44 13.20
C GLU A 232 -12.44 17.39 12.03
N GLU A 233 -12.32 16.91 10.80
CA GLU A 233 -12.67 17.66 9.59
C GLU A 233 -14.17 17.98 9.56
N GLY A 234 -15.02 17.01 9.92
CA GLY A 234 -16.47 17.19 9.98
C GLY A 234 -16.88 18.35 10.90
N LYS A 235 -16.28 18.43 12.09
CA LYS A 235 -16.50 19.57 13.02
C LYS A 235 -16.05 20.90 12.41
N LYS A 236 -14.91 20.93 11.73
CA LYS A 236 -14.38 22.13 11.05
C LYS A 236 -15.31 22.58 9.91
N VAL A 237 -15.79 21.66 9.09
CA VAL A 237 -16.74 21.92 7.99
C VAL A 237 -18.07 22.44 8.54
N ALA A 238 -18.58 21.84 9.62
CA ALA A 238 -19.82 22.30 10.25
C ALA A 238 -19.70 23.74 10.80
N LEU A 239 -18.61 24.05 11.50
CA LEU A 239 -18.34 25.41 11.99
C LEU A 239 -18.20 26.41 10.82
N TRP A 240 -17.55 25.99 9.73
CA TRP A 240 -17.39 26.81 8.55
C TRP A 240 -18.72 27.11 7.85
N ALA A 241 -19.57 26.09 7.67
CA ALA A 241 -20.91 26.25 7.14
C ALA A 241 -21.76 27.20 8.00
N GLN A 242 -21.70 27.05 9.33
CA GLN A 242 -22.35 27.94 10.29
C GLN A 242 -21.85 29.39 10.15
N THR A 243 -20.54 29.59 10.01
CA THR A 243 -19.94 30.93 9.85
C THR A 243 -20.43 31.63 8.59
N LEU A 244 -20.68 30.87 7.51
CA LEU A 244 -21.21 31.40 6.25
C LEU A 244 -22.74 31.54 6.25
N GLY A 245 -23.42 30.97 7.24
CA GLY A 245 -24.88 30.86 7.27
C GLY A 245 -25.43 29.96 6.16
N TRP A 246 -24.62 29.02 5.65
CA TRP A 246 -25.02 28.11 4.58
C TRP A 246 -25.56 26.80 5.16
N PRO A 247 -26.65 26.23 4.61
CA PRO A 247 -27.11 24.89 4.98
C PRO A 247 -26.04 23.84 4.67
N LEU A 248 -25.92 22.86 5.56
CA LEU A 248 -25.01 21.72 5.45
C LEU A 248 -25.82 20.44 5.22
N ILE A 249 -25.56 19.77 4.10
CA ILE A 249 -26.10 18.46 3.76
C ILE A 249 -24.97 17.46 3.90
N GLY A 250 -25.01 16.65 4.96
CA GLY A 250 -24.00 15.63 5.24
C GLY A 250 -24.48 14.24 4.82
N ASP A 251 -23.62 13.50 4.14
CA ASP A 251 -23.71 12.04 4.04
C ASP A 251 -23.54 11.39 5.43
N VAL A 252 -24.01 10.13 5.60
CA VAL A 252 -23.87 9.38 6.85
C VAL A 252 -22.41 9.24 7.31
N LEU A 253 -21.45 9.26 6.38
CA LEU A 253 -20.03 9.18 6.66
C LEU A 253 -19.34 10.55 6.83
N SER A 254 -20.08 11.66 6.80
CA SER A 254 -19.50 13.01 6.85
C SER A 254 -18.96 13.40 8.22
N GLN A 255 -19.43 12.75 9.29
CA GLN A 255 -19.03 13.07 10.67
C GLN A 255 -19.21 14.56 11.04
N THR A 256 -20.06 15.32 10.32
CA THR A 256 -20.29 16.75 10.56
C THR A 256 -21.23 17.04 11.73
N GLY A 257 -21.77 15.99 12.36
CA GLY A 257 -22.91 16.08 13.27
C GLY A 257 -24.23 16.26 12.51
N GLN A 258 -25.35 15.88 13.12
CA GLN A 258 -26.68 16.16 12.58
C GLN A 258 -27.19 17.51 13.09
N PRO A 259 -27.36 18.53 12.23
CA PRO A 259 -27.90 19.82 12.63
C PRO A 259 -29.44 19.84 12.74
N LEU A 260 -30.13 18.79 12.29
CA LEU A 260 -31.60 18.72 12.24
C LEU A 260 -32.11 17.62 13.19
N PRO A 261 -33.05 17.93 14.10
CA PRO A 261 -33.83 16.91 14.79
C PRO A 261 -34.55 16.05 13.74
N CYS A 262 -34.50 14.72 13.87
CA CYS A 262 -35.23 13.75 13.03
C CYS A 262 -34.67 13.53 11.60
N ALA A 263 -33.41 13.86 11.32
CA ALA A 263 -32.77 13.30 10.13
C ALA A 263 -32.49 11.81 10.40
N ASP A 264 -33.12 10.91 9.64
CA ASP A 264 -32.83 9.49 9.73
C ASP A 264 -31.42 9.22 9.15
N LEU A 265 -30.61 8.45 9.89
CA LEU A 265 -29.39 7.84 9.38
C LEU A 265 -29.82 6.72 8.44
N TRP A 266 -29.80 6.96 7.13
CA TRP A 266 -29.92 5.90 6.12
C TRP A 266 -28.55 5.37 5.73
#